data_AF-A0A3M8GB36-F1
#
_entry.id   AF-A0A3M8GB36-F1
#
_cell.length_a   1.000
_cell.length_b   1.000
_cell.length_c   1.000
_cell.angle_alpha   90.00
_cell.angle_beta   90.00
_cell.angle_gamma   90.00
#
_symmetry.space_group_name_H-M   'P 1'
#
loop_
_entity.id
_entity.type
_entity.pdbx_description
1 polymer ?
#
loop_
_entity_poly.entity_id
_entity_poly.type
_entity_poly.pdbx_seq_one_letter_code
_entity_poly.pdbx_strand_id
1 'polypeptide(L)'
;MASIRDLKKDINFVLGDIIEAVYIWEAATDNNGSKEGTVIIDNAIEAFDNLMAQVNKKDVQDNKAHFKGVRADLETKSNKLIEAVNKLDTK
;
A
#
# COMPACT_ATOMS: atom_id res chain seq x y z
N MET A 1 5.87 20.52 -8.10
CA MET A 1 5.49 20.66 -6.68
C MET A 1 6.18 19.57 -5.89
N ALA A 2 6.89 19.92 -4.81
CA ALA A 2 7.55 18.93 -3.96
C ALA A 2 6.54 17.90 -3.40
N SER A 3 5.37 18.39 -2.98
CA SER A 3 4.31 17.59 -2.32
C SER A 3 3.74 16.40 -3.10
N ILE A 4 3.72 16.44 -4.44
CA ILE A 4 3.23 15.33 -5.28
C ILE A 4 4.30 14.25 -5.40
N ARG A 5 5.56 14.66 -5.56
CA ARG A 5 6.69 13.74 -5.62
C ARG A 5 6.84 13.01 -4.30
N ASP A 6 6.68 13.74 -3.19
CA ASP A 6 6.72 13.16 -1.85
C ASP A 6 5.56 12.20 -1.64
N LEU A 7 4.33 12.56 -2.01
CA LEU A 7 3.19 11.63 -1.93
C LEU A 7 3.40 10.33 -2.72
N LYS A 8 3.98 10.40 -3.92
CA LYS A 8 4.31 9.19 -4.69
C LYS A 8 5.34 8.33 -3.97
N LYS A 9 6.35 8.96 -3.36
CA LYS A 9 7.35 8.24 -2.55
C LYS A 9 6.70 7.60 -1.33
N ASP A 10 5.83 8.31 -0.62
CA ASP A 10 5.11 7.79 0.54
C ASP A 10 4.30 6.55 0.16
N ILE A 11 3.57 6.58 -0.96
CA ILE A 11 2.82 5.41 -1.46
C ILE A 11 3.77 4.23 -1.76
N ASN A 12 4.90 4.49 -2.43
CA ASN A 12 5.89 3.44 -2.75
C ASN A 12 6.51 2.83 -1.49
N PHE A 13 6.92 3.67 -0.53
CA PHE A 13 7.56 3.21 0.69
C PHE A 13 6.57 2.44 1.58
N VAL A 14 5.41 3.02 1.87
CA VAL A 14 4.43 2.38 2.77
C VAL A 14 3.95 1.03 2.22
N LEU A 15 3.58 0.96 0.93
CA LEU A 15 3.10 -0.29 0.35
C LEU A 15 4.25 -1.27 0.07
N GLY A 16 5.44 -0.77 -0.23
CA GLY A 16 6.65 -1.57 -0.38
C GLY A 16 7.06 -2.24 0.93
N ASP A 17 7.08 -1.51 2.03
CA ASP A 17 7.40 -2.01 3.37
C ASP A 17 6.40 -3.09 3.81
N ILE A 18 5.12 -2.95 3.43
CA ILE A 18 4.09 -3.96 3.70
C ILE A 18 4.35 -5.25 2.89
N ILE A 19 4.71 -5.13 1.61
CA ILE A 19 5.07 -6.28 0.77
C ILE A 19 6.32 -6.97 1.34
N GLU A 20 7.31 -6.20 1.76
CA GLU A 20 8.52 -6.74 2.41
C GLU A 20 8.19 -7.46 3.71
N ALA A 21 7.28 -6.91 4.54
CA ALA A 21 6.83 -7.57 5.76
C ALA A 21 6.18 -8.93 5.49
N VAL A 22 5.42 -9.07 4.38
CA VAL A 22 4.88 -10.37 3.95
C VAL A 22 6.02 -11.34 3.62
N TYR A 23 7.01 -10.92 2.84
CA TYR A 23 8.15 -11.78 2.50
C TYR A 23 8.97 -12.19 3.72
N ILE A 24 9.13 -11.28 4.70
CA ILE A 24 9.80 -11.59 5.97
C ILE A 24 9.00 -12.64 6.74
N TRP A 25 7.68 -12.51 6.82
CA TRP A 25 6.83 -13.50 7.47
C TRP A 25 6.89 -14.87 6.76
N GLU A 26 6.85 -14.90 5.44
CA GLU A 26 6.96 -16.14 4.66
C GLU A 26 8.30 -16.84 4.92
N ALA A 27 9.39 -16.09 4.92
CA ALA A 27 10.72 -16.60 5.20
C ALA A 27 10.88 -17.07 6.65
N ALA A 28 10.27 -16.38 7.62
CA ALA A 28 10.34 -16.71 9.03
C ALA A 28 9.51 -17.95 9.41
N THR A 29 8.44 -18.23 8.65
CA THR A 29 7.51 -19.34 8.92
C THR A 29 7.68 -20.53 7.96
N ASP A 30 8.68 -20.46 7.06
CA ASP A 30 8.90 -21.43 5.97
C ASP A 30 7.69 -21.60 5.02
N ASN A 31 6.81 -20.58 4.97
CA ASN A 31 5.63 -20.52 4.12
C ASN A 31 5.92 -19.77 2.81
N ASN A 32 7.10 -19.98 2.24
CA ASN A 32 7.53 -19.30 1.02
C ASN A 32 6.53 -19.51 -0.13
N GLY A 33 6.00 -18.40 -0.67
CA GLY A 33 4.99 -18.47 -1.74
C GLY A 33 3.62 -18.94 -1.25
N SER A 34 3.26 -18.60 -0.01
CA SER A 34 1.95 -18.87 0.54
C SER A 34 0.86 -18.19 -0.30
N LYS A 35 -0.31 -18.83 -0.40
CA LYS A 35 -1.45 -18.22 -1.10
C LYS A 35 -1.91 -16.97 -0.34
N GLU A 36 -1.87 -17.03 0.97
CA GLU A 36 -2.25 -15.96 1.86
C GLU A 36 -1.34 -14.73 1.72
N GLY A 37 -0.02 -14.93 1.71
CA GLY A 37 0.96 -13.88 1.45
C GLY A 37 0.82 -13.28 0.05
N THR A 38 0.67 -14.14 -0.97
CA THR A 38 0.44 -13.71 -2.36
C THR A 38 -0.79 -12.81 -2.47
N VAL A 39 -1.90 -13.15 -1.81
CA VAL A 39 -3.12 -12.32 -1.80
C VAL A 39 -2.86 -10.94 -1.17
N ILE A 40 -2.08 -10.85 -0.10
CA ILE A 40 -1.74 -9.55 0.50
C ILE A 40 -0.87 -8.72 -0.45
N ILE A 41 0.11 -9.35 -1.11
CA ILE A 41 0.97 -8.69 -2.09
C ILE A 41 0.14 -8.16 -3.26
N ASP A 42 -0.76 -8.97 -3.82
CA ASP A 42 -1.65 -8.57 -4.92
C ASP A 42 -2.53 -7.38 -4.51
N ASN A 43 -3.12 -7.41 -3.30
CA ASN A 43 -3.91 -6.30 -2.78
C ASN A 43 -3.07 -5.02 -2.56
N ALA A 44 -1.81 -5.16 -2.17
CA ALA A 44 -0.89 -4.03 -2.04
C ALA A 44 -0.55 -3.41 -3.40
N ILE A 45 -0.34 -4.23 -4.43
CA ILE A 45 -0.11 -3.78 -5.81
C ILE A 45 -1.36 -3.08 -6.36
N GLU A 46 -2.56 -3.65 -6.16
CA GLU A 46 -3.80 -3.00 -6.60
C GLU A 46 -4.03 -1.65 -5.90
N ALA A 47 -3.74 -1.59 -4.59
CA ALA A 47 -3.77 -0.35 -3.83
C ALA A 47 -2.79 0.69 -4.40
N PHE A 48 -1.58 0.25 -4.75
CA PHE A 48 -0.55 1.09 -5.36
C PHE A 48 -1.02 1.68 -6.69
N ASP A 49 -1.47 0.83 -7.61
CA ASP A 49 -1.91 1.26 -8.95
C ASP A 49 -3.09 2.24 -8.85
N ASN A 50 -4.05 1.95 -7.97
CA ASN A 50 -5.18 2.83 -7.74
C ASN A 50 -4.74 4.20 -7.22
N LEU A 51 -3.92 4.25 -6.17
CA LEU A 51 -3.45 5.51 -5.58
C LEU A 51 -2.58 6.28 -6.58
N MET A 52 -1.71 5.61 -7.32
CA MET A 52 -0.88 6.24 -8.35
C MET A 52 -1.71 6.82 -9.49
N ALA A 53 -2.76 6.12 -9.93
CA ALA A 53 -3.70 6.65 -10.91
C ALA A 53 -4.40 7.92 -10.38
N GLN A 54 -4.84 7.91 -9.12
CA GLN A 54 -5.43 9.08 -8.46
C GLN A 54 -4.43 10.25 -8.40
N VAL A 55 -3.18 10.03 -7.98
CA VAL A 55 -2.15 11.08 -7.92
C VAL A 55 -1.85 11.67 -9.31
N ASN A 56 -1.90 10.86 -10.36
CA ASN A 56 -1.60 11.29 -11.72
C ASN A 56 -2.78 11.96 -12.44
N LYS A 57 -3.98 11.99 -11.83
CA LYS A 57 -5.15 12.65 -12.41
C LYS A 57 -4.89 14.16 -12.54
N LYS A 58 -4.91 14.66 -13.77
CA LYS A 58 -4.60 16.07 -14.09
C LYS A 58 -5.82 16.99 -14.03
N ASP A 59 -7.02 16.43 -14.13
CA ASP A 59 -8.28 17.19 -14.18
C ASP A 59 -9.00 17.09 -12.83
N VAL A 60 -8.53 17.88 -11.87
CA VAL A 60 -9.08 17.96 -10.51
C VAL A 60 -9.28 19.42 -10.13
N GLN A 61 -10.52 19.74 -9.75
CA GLN A 61 -10.96 21.10 -9.44
C GLN A 61 -10.26 21.69 -8.20
N ASP A 62 -9.99 20.86 -7.18
CA ASP A 62 -9.25 21.23 -5.97
C ASP A 62 -8.12 20.23 -5.71
N ASN A 63 -6.91 20.59 -6.15
CA ASN A 63 -5.70 19.80 -5.94
C ASN A 63 -5.41 19.53 -4.46
N LYS A 64 -5.71 20.48 -3.56
CA LYS A 64 -5.40 20.35 -2.14
C LYS A 64 -6.32 19.33 -1.49
N ALA A 65 -7.63 19.43 -1.75
CA ALA A 65 -8.60 18.46 -1.29
C ALA A 65 -8.33 17.07 -1.87
N HIS A 66 -8.00 17.01 -3.17
CA HIS A 66 -7.65 15.77 -3.86
C HIS A 66 -6.46 15.04 -3.22
N PHE A 67 -5.31 15.70 -3.11
CA PHE A 67 -4.12 15.06 -2.51
C PHE A 67 -4.24 14.81 -1.00
N LYS A 68 -5.19 15.45 -0.32
CA LYS A 68 -5.54 15.09 1.07
C LYS A 68 -6.37 13.80 1.10
N GLY A 69 -7.33 13.65 0.18
CA GLY A 69 -8.10 12.41 0.01
C GLY A 69 -7.19 11.22 -0.29
N VAL A 70 -6.26 11.37 -1.23
CA VAL A 70 -5.30 10.30 -1.56
C VAL A 70 -4.46 9.85 -0.35
N ARG A 71 -4.08 10.78 0.54
CA ARG A 71 -3.36 10.44 1.79
C ARG A 71 -4.24 9.65 2.76
N ALA A 72 -5.50 10.03 2.91
CA ALA A 72 -6.44 9.29 3.75
C ALA A 72 -6.75 7.89 3.18
N ASP A 73 -6.83 7.78 1.85
CA ASP A 73 -6.98 6.49 1.17
C ASP A 73 -5.75 5.61 1.37
N LEU A 74 -4.54 6.17 1.26
CA LEU A 74 -3.30 5.47 1.55
C LEU A 74 -3.32 4.90 2.97
N GLU A 75 -3.60 5.74 3.97
CA GLU A 75 -3.67 5.32 5.39
C GLU A 75 -4.70 4.22 5.61
N THR A 76 -5.89 4.35 5.01
CA THR A 76 -6.96 3.35 5.13
C THR A 76 -6.55 2.02 4.50
N LYS A 77 -5.95 2.05 3.31
CA LYS A 77 -5.51 0.84 2.59
C LYS A 77 -4.31 0.20 3.29
N SER A 78 -3.33 0.98 3.73
CA SER A 78 -2.16 0.48 4.45
C SER A 78 -2.56 -0.18 5.78
N ASN A 79 -3.44 0.43 6.57
CA ASN A 79 -3.91 -0.16 7.82
C ASN A 79 -4.61 -1.51 7.60
N LYS A 80 -5.46 -1.61 6.57
CA LYS A 80 -6.11 -2.88 6.22
C LYS A 80 -5.12 -3.97 5.82
N LEU A 81 -4.07 -3.62 5.08
CA LEU A 81 -3.03 -4.57 4.69
C LEU A 81 -2.18 -4.99 5.90
N ILE A 82 -1.81 -4.06 6.78
CA ILE A 82 -1.10 -4.37 8.03
C ILE A 82 -1.93 -5.31 8.91
N GLU A 83 -3.25 -5.07 9.03
CA GLU A 83 -4.14 -5.99 9.72
C GLU A 83 -4.17 -7.39 9.09
N ALA A 84 -4.10 -7.48 7.76
CA ALA A 84 -4.01 -8.75 7.06
C ALA A 84 -2.69 -9.47 7.36
N VAL A 85 -1.56 -8.76 7.34
CA VAL A 85 -0.24 -9.31 7.69
C VAL A 85 -0.22 -9.81 9.14
N ASN A 86 -0.73 -9.02 10.10
CA ASN A 86 -0.79 -9.43 11.51
C ASN A 86 -1.64 -10.68 11.74
N LYS A 87 -2.65 -10.91 10.90
CA LYS A 87 -3.47 -12.14 10.94
C LYS A 87 -2.73 -13.38 10.42
N LEU A 88 -1.67 -13.20 9.64
CA LEU A 88 -0.79 -14.30 9.24
C LEU A 88 0.11 -14.73 10.40
N ASP A 89 0.60 -13.77 11.19
CA ASP A 89 1.49 -14.02 12.33
C ASP A 89 0.78 -14.63 13.55
N THR A 90 -0.54 -14.47 13.63
CA THR A 90 -1.36 -15.04 14.72
C THR A 90 -1.90 -16.44 14.45
N LYS A 91 -1.49 -17.09 13.35
CA LYS A 91 -1.76 -18.50 13.04
C LYS A 91 -0.53 -19.36 13.29
#